data_AF-K9K4K9-F1
#
_entry.id   AF-K9K4K9-F1
#
_cell.length_a   1.000
_cell.length_b   1.000
_cell.length_c   1.000
_cell.angle_alpha   90.00
_cell.angle_beta   90.00
_cell.angle_gamma   90.00
#
_symmetry.space_group_name_H-M   'P 1'
#
loop_
_entity.id
_entity.type
_entity.pdbx_description
1 polymer ?
#
loop_
_entity_poly.entity_id
_entity_poly.type
_entity_poly.pdbx_seq_one_letter_code
_entity_poly.pdbx_strand_id
1 'polypeptide(L)'
;WKPPPWNDVDPPKDTMVSNLTLNFGPQHPAAHGVLRLVMELSGEMVRKCDPHIGLLHRGTEKLIEYKTYLQALPYFDRLDYVSMMCNEQAYSLAVEKLLNIQPPPRAQWIRVLFGEIT
;
A
#
# COMPACT_ATOMS: atom_id res chain seq x y z
N TRP A 1 30.91 -14.24 58.42
CA TRP A 1 30.86 -12.83 58.01
C TRP A 1 29.49 -12.61 57.37
N LYS A 2 28.59 -11.89 58.04
CA LYS A 2 27.25 -11.57 57.52
C LYS A 2 27.36 -10.22 56.79
N PRO A 3 26.88 -10.08 55.54
CA PRO A 3 26.90 -8.80 54.86
C PRO A 3 26.05 -7.78 55.64
N PRO A 4 26.45 -6.49 55.63
CA PRO A 4 25.73 -5.46 56.36
C PRO A 4 24.31 -5.22 55.80
N PRO A 5 23.33 -4.83 56.64
CA PRO A 5 21.89 -4.82 56.33
C PRO A 5 21.44 -3.67 55.41
N TRP A 6 22.38 -2.96 54.78
CA TRP A 6 22.13 -1.84 53.88
C TRP A 6 22.36 -2.16 52.40
N ASN A 7 22.82 -3.37 52.08
CA ASN A 7 22.94 -3.85 50.70
C ASN A 7 21.78 -4.76 50.25
N ASP A 8 20.72 -4.87 51.07
CA ASP A 8 19.50 -5.65 50.76
C ASP A 8 18.50 -4.87 49.88
N VAL A 9 18.98 -3.84 49.16
CA VAL A 9 18.16 -3.19 48.13
C VAL A 9 18.32 -4.02 46.87
N ASP A 10 17.34 -4.90 46.62
CA ASP A 10 17.19 -5.53 45.31
C ASP A 10 17.40 -4.46 44.23
N PRO A 11 18.19 -4.71 43.17
CA PRO A 11 18.33 -3.75 42.08
C PRO A 11 16.93 -3.33 41.65
N PRO A 12 16.69 -2.01 41.41
CA PRO A 12 15.37 -1.52 41.07
C PRO A 12 14.84 -2.41 39.94
N LYS A 13 13.74 -3.10 40.23
CA LYS A 13 13.15 -4.08 39.33
C LYS A 13 12.97 -3.36 38.00
N ASP A 14 13.67 -3.80 36.96
CA ASP A 14 13.54 -3.19 35.63
C ASP A 14 12.06 -3.20 35.28
N THR A 15 11.42 -2.03 35.43
CA THR A 15 10.02 -1.87 35.10
C THR A 15 9.99 -2.06 33.60
N MET A 16 9.44 -3.18 33.11
CA MET A 16 9.22 -3.35 31.68
C MET A 16 8.33 -2.20 31.23
N VAL A 17 8.94 -1.17 30.64
CA VAL A 17 8.25 -0.01 30.10
C VAL A 17 7.35 -0.55 29.00
N SER A 18 6.04 -0.41 29.17
CA SER A 18 5.08 -0.78 28.15
C SER A 18 5.46 -0.07 26.85
N ASN A 19 5.55 -0.83 25.76
CA ASN A 19 5.75 -0.24 24.44
C ASN A 19 4.59 0.74 24.15
N LEU A 20 4.91 1.85 23.50
CA LEU A 20 3.93 2.88 23.15
C LEU A 20 3.21 2.45 21.88
N THR A 21 1.89 2.29 21.95
CA THR A 21 1.08 2.06 20.76
C THR A 21 0.60 3.40 20.21
N LEU A 22 1.07 3.76 19.02
CA LEU A 22 0.69 4.96 18.29
C LEU A 22 -0.21 4.61 17.11
N ASN A 23 -1.33 5.30 16.98
CA ASN A 23 -2.23 5.17 15.83
C ASN A 23 -2.01 6.36 14.88
N PHE A 24 -1.28 6.11 13.80
CA PHE A 24 -1.10 7.06 12.72
C PHE A 24 -2.32 6.99 11.81
N GLY A 25 -3.23 7.95 12.01
CA GLY A 25 -4.54 7.95 11.37
C GLY A 25 -4.53 8.43 9.90
N PRO A 26 -5.64 8.19 9.18
CA PRO A 26 -5.76 8.51 7.75
C PRO A 26 -5.80 10.01 7.43
N GLN A 27 -5.97 10.87 8.43
CA GLN A 27 -5.97 12.32 8.25
C GLN A 27 -4.54 12.90 8.15
N HIS A 28 -3.52 12.12 8.50
CA HIS A 28 -2.15 12.63 8.58
C HIS A 28 -1.58 12.88 7.17
N PRO A 29 -1.03 14.08 6.87
CA PRO A 29 -0.56 14.43 5.51
C PRO A 29 0.47 13.46 4.92
N ALA A 30 1.38 12.94 5.75
CA ALA A 30 2.39 11.98 5.34
C ALA A 30 1.86 10.56 5.03
N ALA A 31 0.55 10.31 5.17
CA ALA A 31 -0.09 9.07 4.75
C ALA A 31 -0.24 8.96 3.21
N HIS A 32 -0.07 10.07 2.47
CA HIS A 32 -0.20 10.13 1.00
C HIS A 32 -1.47 9.48 0.45
N GLY A 33 -2.59 9.71 1.12
CA GLY A 33 -3.87 9.05 0.83
C GLY A 33 -4.50 8.57 2.12
N VAL A 34 -5.23 7.44 2.05
CA VAL A 34 -5.92 6.86 3.20
C VAL A 34 -5.19 5.62 3.70
N LEU A 35 -4.26 5.85 4.62
CA LEU A 35 -3.51 4.79 5.30
C LEU A 35 -3.64 4.97 6.81
N ARG A 36 -3.95 3.88 7.51
CA ARG A 36 -3.91 3.84 8.98
C ARG A 36 -2.81 2.88 9.41
N LEU A 37 -1.85 3.36 10.18
CA LEU A 37 -0.77 2.52 10.74
C LEU A 37 -0.92 2.45 12.26
N VAL A 38 -1.03 1.24 12.80
CA VAL A 38 -0.92 1.00 14.24
C VAL A 38 0.50 0.56 14.53
N MET A 39 1.29 1.44 15.14
CA MET A 39 2.70 1.22 15.40
C MET A 39 2.95 0.98 16.88
N GLU A 40 3.75 -0.04 17.19
CA GLU A 40 4.27 -0.30 18.52
C GLU A 40 5.73 0.19 18.55
N LEU A 41 5.98 1.17 19.41
CA LEU A 41 7.24 1.88 19.50
C LEU A 41 7.96 1.54 20.81
N SER A 42 9.26 1.34 20.73
CA SER A 42 10.17 1.23 21.86
C SER A 42 11.13 2.42 21.79
N GLY A 43 10.74 3.52 22.45
CA GLY A 43 11.36 4.82 22.22
C GLY A 43 11.10 5.32 20.80
N GLU A 44 12.17 5.65 20.08
CA GLU A 44 12.12 6.10 18.68
C GLU A 44 12.14 4.94 17.66
N MET A 45 12.35 3.70 18.13
CA MET A 45 12.47 2.53 17.27
C MET A 45 11.12 1.82 17.10
N VAL A 46 10.78 1.49 15.85
CA VAL A 46 9.58 0.71 15.52
C VAL A 46 9.83 -0.77 15.86
N ARG A 47 8.99 -1.34 16.73
CA ARG A 47 8.99 -2.79 17.02
C ARG A 47 8.03 -3.54 16.10
N LYS A 48 6.85 -2.99 15.90
CA LYS A 48 5.81 -3.55 15.03
C LYS A 48 5.05 -2.41 14.35
N CYS A 49 4.61 -2.65 13.13
CA CYS A 49 3.70 -1.77 12.41
C CYS A 49 2.63 -2.64 11.75
N ASP A 50 1.37 -2.32 11.99
CA ASP A 50 0.21 -2.98 11.38
C ASP A 50 -0.51 -1.99 10.44
N PRO A 51 -0.34 -2.13 9.10
CA PRO A 51 -1.00 -1.27 8.13
C PRO A 51 -2.44 -1.73 7.89
N HIS A 52 -3.40 -0.96 8.39
CA HIS A 52 -4.81 -1.11 8.07
C HIS A 52 -5.10 -0.44 6.72
N ILE A 53 -5.18 -1.25 5.67
CA ILE A 53 -5.57 -0.86 4.32
C ILE A 53 -7.07 -1.12 4.06
N GLY A 54 -7.57 -0.70 2.90
CA GLY A 54 -8.95 -0.94 2.47
C GLY A 54 -9.91 0.23 2.64
N LEU A 55 -9.46 1.35 3.21
CA LEU A 55 -10.24 2.59 3.30
C LEU A 55 -10.59 3.19 1.92
N LEU A 56 -9.82 2.84 0.88
CA LEU A 56 -10.09 3.17 -0.53
C LEU A 56 -10.56 1.95 -1.35
N HIS A 57 -10.99 0.87 -0.69
CA HIS A 57 -11.54 -0.28 -1.42
C HIS A 57 -12.90 0.10 -2.04
N ARG A 58 -13.00 0.01 -3.37
CA ARG A 58 -14.18 0.42 -4.14
C ARG A 58 -14.92 -0.74 -4.82
N GLY A 59 -14.52 -1.99 -4.55
CA GLY A 59 -15.11 -3.17 -5.23
C GLY A 59 -14.94 -3.15 -6.75
N THR A 60 -13.84 -2.58 -7.25
CA THR A 60 -13.62 -2.35 -8.69
C THR A 60 -13.69 -3.63 -9.51
N GLU A 61 -13.09 -4.72 -9.04
CA GLU A 61 -13.16 -6.04 -9.69
C GLU A 61 -14.61 -6.52 -9.85
N LYS A 62 -15.45 -6.32 -8.82
CA LYS A 62 -16.86 -6.71 -8.87
C LYS A 62 -17.66 -5.87 -9.85
N LEU A 63 -17.35 -4.58 -9.98
CA LEU A 63 -17.99 -3.70 -10.95
C LEU A 63 -17.61 -4.06 -12.40
N ILE A 64 -16.39 -4.57 -12.61
CA ILE A 64 -15.91 -5.00 -13.93
C ILE A 64 -16.67 -6.25 -14.40
N GLU A 65 -17.03 -7.17 -13.50
CA GLU A 65 -17.81 -8.38 -13.86
C GLU A 65 -19.16 -8.04 -14.53
N TYR A 66 -19.76 -6.91 -14.20
CA TYR A 66 -21.04 -6.46 -14.76
C TYR A 66 -20.91 -5.56 -15.98
N LYS A 67 -19.70 -5.42 -16.55
CA LYS A 67 -19.40 -4.48 -17.65
C LYS A 67 -18.71 -5.19 -18.81
N THR A 68 -18.90 -4.66 -20.00
CA THR A 68 -18.18 -5.15 -21.19
C THR A 68 -16.72 -4.72 -21.16
N TYR A 69 -15.86 -5.39 -21.95
CA TYR A 69 -14.43 -5.09 -21.98
C TYR A 69 -14.10 -3.60 -22.22
N LEU A 70 -14.83 -2.94 -23.12
CA LEU A 70 -14.63 -1.51 -23.40
C LEU A 70 -15.16 -0.62 -22.27
N GLN A 71 -16.27 -1.00 -21.62
CA GLN A 71 -16.81 -0.28 -20.47
C GLN A 71 -15.94 -0.44 -19.22
N ALA A 72 -15.18 -1.54 -19.13
CA ALA A 72 -14.28 -1.83 -18.03
C ALA A 72 -12.95 -1.06 -18.14
N LEU A 73 -12.53 -0.65 -19.34
CA LEU A 73 -11.26 0.05 -19.61
C LEU A 73 -10.99 1.22 -18.62
N PRO A 74 -11.93 2.15 -18.37
CA PRO A 74 -11.65 3.30 -17.51
C PRO A 74 -11.49 2.96 -16.03
N TYR A 75 -11.77 1.72 -15.61
CA TYR A 75 -11.47 1.30 -14.23
C TYR A 75 -9.97 1.10 -14.02
N PHE A 76 -9.23 0.70 -15.05
CA PHE A 76 -7.78 0.43 -14.95
C PHE A 76 -6.98 1.72 -14.76
N ASP A 77 -7.35 2.83 -15.41
CA ASP A 77 -6.74 4.16 -15.16
C ASP A 77 -6.95 4.67 -13.73
N ARG A 78 -8.00 4.19 -13.07
CA ARG A 78 -8.38 4.66 -11.74
C ARG A 78 -7.80 3.82 -10.62
N LEU A 79 -7.13 2.71 -10.92
CA LEU A 79 -6.49 1.85 -9.92
C LEU A 79 -5.21 2.52 -9.42
N ASP A 80 -4.21 2.61 -10.28
CA ASP A 80 -3.05 3.47 -10.07
C ASP A 80 -3.26 4.76 -10.88
N TYR A 81 -3.67 5.79 -10.14
CA TYR A 81 -4.13 7.07 -10.67
C TYR A 81 -2.97 8.01 -11.05
N VAL A 82 -1.71 7.58 -10.91
CA VAL A 82 -0.53 8.36 -11.31
C VAL A 82 -0.01 7.88 -12.68
N SER A 83 -0.11 6.59 -12.98
CA SER A 83 0.40 6.00 -14.23
C SER A 83 -0.73 5.39 -15.08
N MET A 84 -1.65 6.26 -15.53
CA MET A 84 -2.88 5.87 -16.26
C MET A 84 -2.60 5.02 -17.51
N MET A 85 -1.75 5.51 -18.41
CA MET A 85 -1.47 4.87 -19.70
C MET A 85 -0.82 3.49 -19.55
N CYS A 86 -0.01 3.29 -18.51
CA CYS A 86 0.59 2.00 -18.17
C CYS A 86 -0.47 0.96 -17.79
N ASN A 87 -1.49 1.37 -17.01
CA ASN A 87 -2.60 0.50 -16.62
C ASN A 87 -3.52 0.17 -17.79
N GLU A 88 -3.87 1.17 -18.60
CA GLU A 88 -4.60 0.98 -19.86
C GLU A 88 -3.87 0.03 -20.82
N GLN A 89 -2.55 0.18 -20.93
CA GLN A 89 -1.71 -0.68 -21.76
C GLN A 89 -1.68 -2.12 -21.23
N ALA A 90 -1.52 -2.33 -19.92
CA ALA A 90 -1.53 -3.66 -19.31
C ALA A 90 -2.85 -4.41 -19.58
N TYR A 91 -3.98 -3.72 -19.42
CA TYR A 91 -5.29 -4.29 -19.71
C TYR A 91 -5.49 -4.57 -21.21
N SER A 92 -5.11 -3.61 -22.07
CA SER A 92 -5.20 -3.77 -23.52
C SER A 92 -4.37 -4.95 -24.02
N LEU A 93 -3.15 -5.14 -23.52
CA LEU A 93 -2.30 -6.28 -23.86
C LEU A 93 -2.89 -7.61 -23.40
N ALA A 94 -3.57 -7.64 -22.24
CA ALA A 94 -4.27 -8.83 -21.78
C ALA A 94 -5.45 -9.19 -22.70
N VAL A 95 -6.26 -8.21 -23.09
CA VAL A 95 -7.39 -8.40 -24.01
C VAL A 95 -6.90 -8.81 -25.41
N GLU A 96 -5.86 -8.15 -25.94
CA GLU A 96 -5.26 -8.46 -27.24
C GLU A 96 -4.68 -9.88 -27.29
N LYS A 97 -4.05 -10.32 -26.18
CA LYS A 97 -3.54 -11.69 -26.04
C LYS A 97 -4.67 -12.72 -26.03
N LEU A 98 -5.77 -12.45 -25.33
CA LEU A 98 -6.95 -13.33 -25.32
C LEU A 98 -7.64 -13.40 -26.68
N LEU A 99 -7.67 -12.30 -27.42
CA LEU A 99 -8.22 -12.22 -28.78
C LEU A 99 -7.26 -12.71 -29.87
N ASN A 100 -6.00 -12.97 -29.52
CA ASN A 100 -4.93 -13.37 -30.44
C ASN A 100 -4.77 -12.41 -31.64
N ILE A 101 -4.79 -11.11 -31.36
CA ILE A 101 -4.61 -10.03 -32.35
C ILE A 101 -3.33 -9.24 -32.08
N GLN A 102 -2.77 -8.63 -33.12
CA GLN A 102 -1.61 -7.77 -33.00
C GLN A 102 -1.95 -6.32 -33.40
N PRO A 103 -1.67 -5.31 -32.55
CA PRO A 103 -1.87 -3.91 -32.92
C PRO A 103 -0.86 -3.49 -34.01
N PRO A 104 -1.20 -2.51 -34.87
CA PRO A 104 -0.30 -2.05 -35.93
C PRO A 104 1.00 -1.44 -35.36
N PRO A 105 2.14 -1.49 -36.09
CA PRO A 105 3.43 -1.03 -35.57
C PRO A 105 3.41 0.41 -35.06
N ARG A 106 2.68 1.31 -35.73
CA ARG A 106 2.51 2.71 -35.28
C ARG A 106 1.87 2.79 -33.89
N ALA A 107 0.86 1.97 -33.60
CA ALA A 107 0.22 1.96 -32.29
C ALA A 107 1.17 1.45 -31.20
N GLN A 108 2.03 0.46 -31.50
CA GLN A 108 3.04 -0.03 -30.57
C GLN A 108 4.04 1.06 -30.20
N TRP A 109 4.56 1.81 -31.17
CA TRP A 109 5.46 2.94 -30.92
C TRP A 109 4.82 4.05 -30.08
N ILE A 110 3.56 4.39 -30.38
CA ILE A 110 2.81 5.38 -29.60
C ILE A 110 2.64 4.90 -28.15
N ARG A 111 2.28 3.62 -27.95
CA ARG A 111 2.13 3.04 -26.60
C ARG A 111 3.43 3.09 -25.81
N VAL A 112 4.56 2.71 -26.41
CA VAL A 112 5.87 2.80 -25.74
C VAL A 112 6.19 4.25 -25.40
N LEU A 113 6.00 5.19 -26.33
CA LEU A 113 6.26 6.61 -26.08
C LEU A 113 5.42 7.13 -24.90
N PHE A 114 4.12 6.85 -24.86
CA PHE A 114 3.26 7.32 -23.78
C PHE A 114 3.50 6.57 -22.47
N GLY A 115 3.87 5.28 -22.53
CA GLY A 115 4.24 4.48 -21.37
C GLY A 115 5.50 4.97 -20.66
N GLU A 116 6.43 5.60 -21.39
CA GLU A 116 7.63 6.23 -20.78
C GLU A 116 7.35 7.66 -20.27
N ILE A 117 6.26 8.30 -20.70
CA ILE A 117 5.87 9.65 -20.24
C ILE A 117 5.10 9.56 -18.91
N THR A 118 4.30 8.51 -18.73
CA THR A 118 3.46 8.25 -17.54
C THR A 118 4.12 7.42 -16.47
#